data_AF-A0A629K6S9-F1
#
_entry.id   AF-A0A629K6S9-F1
#
_cell.length_a   1.000
_cell.length_b   1.000
_cell.length_c   1.000
_cell.angle_alpha   90.00
_cell.angle_beta   90.00
_cell.angle_gamma   90.00
#
_symmetry.space_group_name_H-M   'P 1'
#
loop_
_entity.id
_entity.type
_entity.pdbx_description
1 polymer ?
#
loop_
_entity_poly.entity_id
_entity_poly.type
_entity_poly.pdbx_seq_one_letter_code
_entity_poly.pdbx_strand_id
1 'polypeptide(L)'
;MNGVIFATGTVSAIDPVNVRARVRLPDHDNLRTWWLDVMQNNTYKNKDYCMPDVGEQVKVLMTPDGVEGVILGAVYSGKDMPVISDPDKRRTDFADGTFVEYDRKNNAMAIGGAIKTMTITTHSDITLQTDTQVTVIAQNSATVRTKTATINASDSATVKTQKATIDSPETEITGNATIKKNLLVEGSITGKGGMSISGGAGGTAATITGSLTATGDISAGGTSLKRHEHPKGHNGAPTGPPSS
;
A
#
# COMPACT_ATOMS: atom_id res chain seq x y z
N MET A 1 19.03 -0.70 61.15
CA MET A 1 18.00 -0.36 60.15
C MET A 1 18.46 -0.95 58.83
N ASN A 2 17.66 -1.83 58.21
CA ASN A 2 17.97 -2.34 56.88
C ASN A 2 17.83 -1.18 55.89
N GLY A 3 18.95 -0.53 55.57
CA GLY A 3 18.97 0.63 54.67
C GLY A 3 18.74 0.18 53.23
N VAL A 4 18.14 1.05 52.42
CA VAL A 4 18.07 0.87 50.97
C VAL A 4 19.26 1.60 50.35
N ILE A 5 19.97 0.94 49.44
CA ILE A 5 21.05 1.50 48.63
C ILE A 5 20.48 1.94 47.29
N PHE A 6 20.80 3.18 46.88
CA PHE A 6 20.69 3.64 45.51
C PHE A 6 22.07 3.57 44.85
N ALA A 7 22.21 2.76 43.81
CA ALA A 7 23.50 2.51 43.16
C ALA A 7 23.41 2.62 41.64
N THR A 8 24.57 2.84 41.02
CA THR A 8 24.78 2.71 39.57
C THR A 8 25.56 1.44 39.30
N GLY A 9 25.23 0.73 38.24
CA GLY A 9 26.03 -0.39 37.81
C GLY A 9 25.76 -0.79 36.38
N THR A 10 26.35 -1.92 36.01
CA THR A 10 26.24 -2.47 34.65
C THR A 10 25.57 -3.83 34.70
N VAL A 11 24.61 -4.07 33.80
CA VAL A 11 23.94 -5.36 33.70
C VAL A 11 24.94 -6.46 33.33
N SER A 12 24.99 -7.51 34.14
CA SER A 12 25.94 -8.64 34.05
C SER A 12 25.30 -9.94 33.56
N ALA A 13 23.97 -10.06 33.66
CA ALA A 13 23.17 -11.16 33.13
C ALA A 13 21.69 -10.77 33.12
N ILE A 14 20.92 -11.38 32.22
CA ILE A 14 19.47 -11.20 32.10
C ILE A 14 18.75 -12.56 32.17
N ASP A 15 17.54 -12.53 32.72
CA ASP A 15 16.56 -13.61 32.72
C ASP A 15 15.27 -13.07 32.10
N PRO A 16 15.13 -13.16 30.76
CA PRO A 16 13.97 -12.67 30.02
C PRO A 16 12.64 -13.32 30.42
N VAL A 17 12.68 -14.56 30.91
CA VAL A 17 11.46 -15.32 31.25
C VAL A 17 10.83 -14.78 32.52
N ASN A 18 11.66 -14.47 33.53
CA ASN A 18 11.20 -13.95 34.82
C ASN A 18 11.28 -12.41 34.91
N VAL A 19 11.72 -11.74 33.84
CA VAL A 19 11.88 -10.27 33.77
C VAL A 19 12.81 -9.76 34.88
N ARG A 20 13.97 -10.43 35.03
CA ARG A 20 14.98 -10.13 36.04
C ARG A 20 16.35 -9.92 35.43
N ALA A 21 17.20 -9.18 36.12
CA ALA A 21 18.60 -9.04 35.74
C ALA A 21 19.52 -8.98 36.96
N ARG A 22 20.81 -9.23 36.73
CA ARG A 22 21.89 -9.07 37.73
C ARG A 22 22.75 -7.89 37.36
N VAL A 23 23.08 -7.04 38.32
CA VAL A 23 23.90 -5.85 38.10
C VAL A 23 25.26 -6.01 38.80
N ARG A 24 26.33 -5.56 38.15
CA ARG A 24 27.65 -5.42 38.75
C ARG A 24 27.80 -3.99 39.25
N LEU A 25 28.20 -3.83 40.51
CA LEU A 25 28.31 -2.56 41.21
C LEU A 25 29.78 -2.30 41.61
N PRO A 26 30.58 -1.63 40.77
CA PRO A 26 32.00 -1.40 41.05
C PRO A 26 32.25 -0.67 42.38
N ASP A 27 31.39 0.29 42.71
CA ASP A 27 31.50 1.15 43.90
C ASP A 27 31.09 0.45 45.21
N HIS A 28 30.62 -0.80 45.13
CA HIS A 28 30.18 -1.61 46.26
C HIS A 28 30.99 -2.91 46.33
N ASP A 29 32.32 -2.81 46.45
CA ASP A 29 33.26 -3.94 46.44
C ASP A 29 33.07 -4.87 45.24
N ASN A 30 32.70 -4.27 44.10
CA ASN A 30 32.41 -5.00 42.88
C ASN A 30 31.29 -6.06 43.08
N LEU A 31 30.33 -5.80 43.97
CA LEU A 31 29.20 -6.69 44.26
C LEU A 31 28.45 -7.04 42.96
N ARG A 32 28.11 -8.31 42.82
CA ARG A 32 27.14 -8.77 41.82
C ARG A 32 25.83 -9.04 42.54
N THR A 33 24.78 -8.32 42.19
CA THR A 33 23.47 -8.48 42.81
C THR A 33 22.90 -9.88 42.57
N TRP A 34 21.91 -10.25 43.38
CA TRP A 34 21.00 -11.33 43.03
C TRP A 34 20.13 -10.94 41.82
N TRP A 35 19.20 -11.83 41.46
CA TRP A 35 18.22 -11.55 40.41
C TRP A 35 17.22 -10.51 40.91
N LEU A 36 17.39 -9.27 40.45
CA LEU A 36 16.51 -8.15 40.77
C LEU A 36 15.45 -8.00 39.70
N ASP A 37 14.25 -7.59 40.09
CA ASP A 37 13.16 -7.33 39.15
C ASP A 37 13.51 -6.11 38.28
N VAL A 38 13.19 -6.18 36.98
CA VAL A 38 13.32 -5.05 36.05
C VAL A 38 12.01 -4.29 36.03
N MET A 39 12.04 -2.99 36.37
CA MET A 39 10.84 -2.15 36.35
C MET A 39 10.22 -2.09 34.95
N GLN A 40 8.91 -2.33 34.86
CA GLN A 40 8.11 -2.20 33.64
C GLN A 40 7.05 -1.11 33.85
N ASN A 41 6.62 -0.44 32.76
CA ASN A 41 5.61 0.61 32.85
C ASN A 41 4.23 0.07 33.29
N ASN A 42 3.79 -1.07 32.74
CA ASN A 42 2.58 -1.79 33.16
C ASN A 42 2.82 -3.31 33.18
N THR A 43 2.22 -4.03 34.13
CA THR A 43 2.44 -5.50 34.30
C THR A 43 1.16 -6.33 34.47
N TYR A 44 -0.02 -5.71 34.54
CA TYR A 44 -1.28 -6.40 34.81
C TYR A 44 -2.19 -6.50 33.59
N LYS A 45 -3.22 -5.65 33.48
CA LYS A 45 -4.14 -5.66 32.33
C LYS A 45 -3.45 -5.16 31.05
N ASN A 46 -2.67 -4.10 31.18
CA ASN A 46 -1.65 -3.70 30.21
C ASN A 46 -0.33 -4.35 30.63
N LYS A 47 0.43 -4.89 29.67
CA LYS A 47 1.72 -5.52 29.91
C LYS A 47 2.74 -4.97 28.93
N ASP A 48 3.73 -4.26 29.46
CA ASP A 48 4.89 -3.81 28.71
C ASP A 48 6.04 -4.80 28.90
N TYR A 49 6.94 -4.87 27.93
CA TYR A 49 8.14 -5.70 27.99
C TYR A 49 9.32 -4.96 27.37
N CYS A 50 10.28 -4.58 28.20
CA CYS A 50 11.57 -4.04 27.80
C CYS A 50 12.63 -4.52 28.80
N MET A 51 13.63 -5.27 28.30
CA MET A 51 14.77 -5.73 29.09
C MET A 51 16.00 -4.90 28.73
N PRO A 52 16.85 -4.53 29.70
CA PRO A 52 18.15 -3.95 29.40
C PRO A 52 19.08 -5.00 28.79
N ASP A 53 20.08 -4.56 28.05
CA ASP A 53 21.10 -5.43 27.49
C ASP A 53 22.24 -5.70 28.49
N VAL A 54 22.92 -6.84 28.32
CA VAL A 54 24.15 -7.12 29.07
C VAL A 54 25.21 -6.09 28.67
N GLY A 55 25.80 -5.42 29.66
CA GLY A 55 26.73 -4.32 29.44
C GLY A 55 26.08 -2.92 29.52
N GLU A 56 24.76 -2.83 29.64
CA GLU A 56 24.05 -1.56 29.78
C GLU A 56 24.14 -0.99 31.20
N GLN A 57 24.26 0.33 31.32
CA GLN A 57 24.34 1.02 32.61
C GLN A 57 22.94 1.29 33.16
N VAL A 58 22.70 0.90 34.41
CA VAL A 58 21.40 1.03 35.08
C VAL A 58 21.50 1.66 36.47
N LYS A 59 20.39 2.23 36.94
CA LYS A 59 20.19 2.62 38.33
C LYS A 59 19.39 1.56 39.08
N VAL A 60 19.75 1.31 40.33
CA VAL A 60 19.18 0.22 41.14
C VAL A 60 18.83 0.72 42.53
N LEU A 61 17.67 0.31 43.06
CA LEU A 61 17.33 0.40 44.48
C LEU A 61 17.34 -1.00 45.08
N MET A 62 18.14 -1.24 46.10
CA MET A 62 18.31 -2.58 46.66
C MET A 62 18.67 -2.57 48.15
N THR A 63 18.58 -3.73 48.76
CA THR A 63 19.13 -4.03 50.08
C THR A 63 20.66 -4.07 50.05
N PRO A 64 21.37 -3.88 51.19
CA PRO A 64 22.82 -3.74 51.18
C PRO A 64 23.59 -4.99 50.75
N ASP A 65 23.00 -6.17 50.92
CA ASP A 65 23.53 -7.44 50.42
C ASP A 65 23.26 -7.68 48.92
N GLY A 66 22.48 -6.80 48.29
CA GLY A 66 22.09 -6.86 46.88
C GLY A 66 21.17 -8.02 46.55
N VAL A 67 20.45 -8.60 47.53
CA VAL A 67 19.58 -9.76 47.31
C VAL A 67 18.17 -9.35 46.89
N GLU A 68 17.60 -8.36 47.57
CA GLU A 68 16.28 -7.81 47.25
C GLU A 68 16.41 -6.40 46.68
N GLY A 69 15.68 -6.11 45.62
CA GLY A 69 15.76 -4.81 44.96
C GLY A 69 15.10 -4.81 43.58
N VAL A 70 15.14 -3.64 42.96
CA VAL A 70 14.56 -3.36 41.65
C VAL A 70 15.52 -2.52 40.83
N ILE A 71 15.63 -2.87 39.56
CA ILE A 71 16.33 -2.05 38.56
C ILE A 71 15.33 -0.99 38.08
N LEU A 72 15.66 0.28 38.32
CA LEU A 72 14.81 1.42 37.99
C LEU A 72 14.77 1.74 36.49
N GLY A 73 15.84 1.38 35.78
CA GLY A 73 15.98 1.62 34.35
C GLY A 73 17.41 1.94 33.94
N ALA A 74 17.61 2.01 32.64
CA ALA A 74 18.88 2.43 32.04
C ALA A 74 19.07 3.94 32.11
N VAL A 75 20.32 4.36 32.18
CA VAL A 75 20.72 5.78 32.13
C VAL A 75 21.90 5.93 31.19
N TYR A 76 21.82 6.91 30.29
CA TYR A 76 22.93 7.23 29.39
C TYR A 76 24.22 7.50 30.16
N SER A 77 25.35 7.20 29.51
CA SER A 77 26.69 7.36 30.04
C SER A 77 27.57 8.09 29.03
N GLY A 78 28.78 8.50 29.42
CA GLY A 78 29.73 9.06 28.46
C GLY A 78 30.11 8.11 27.31
N LYS A 79 29.87 6.80 27.48
CA LYS A 79 30.09 5.77 26.44
C LYS A 79 28.84 5.53 25.59
N ASP A 80 27.66 5.57 26.20
CA ASP A 80 26.38 5.30 25.56
C ASP A 80 25.52 6.57 25.63
N MET A 81 25.46 7.28 24.52
CA MET A 81 24.84 8.59 24.38
C MET A 81 23.59 8.48 23.52
N PRO A 82 22.56 9.31 23.78
CA PRO A 82 21.35 9.27 22.97
C PRO A 82 21.64 9.60 21.50
N VAL A 83 20.92 8.94 20.58
CA VAL A 83 20.98 9.20 19.14
C VAL A 83 20.41 10.58 18.79
N ILE A 84 19.46 11.07 19.60
CA ILE A 84 18.78 12.35 19.41
C ILE A 84 18.93 13.24 20.64
N SER A 85 18.98 14.56 20.44
CA SER A 85 19.06 15.58 21.51
C SER A 85 18.00 16.67 21.41
N ASP A 86 16.95 16.43 20.60
CA ASP A 86 15.84 17.36 20.40
C ASP A 86 14.74 17.11 21.45
N PRO A 87 14.44 18.07 22.36
CA PRO A 87 13.43 17.89 23.40
C PRO A 87 11.99 17.84 22.88
N ASP A 88 11.76 18.17 21.60
CA ASP A 88 10.44 18.07 20.95
C ASP A 88 10.17 16.69 20.34
N LYS A 89 11.16 15.79 20.38
CA LYS A 89 11.06 14.43 19.86
C LYS A 89 10.93 13.39 20.96
N ARG A 90 9.96 12.49 20.79
CA ARG A 90 9.87 11.23 21.53
C ARG A 90 10.15 10.09 20.57
N ARG A 91 11.19 9.30 20.86
CA ARG A 91 11.67 8.26 19.95
C ARG A 91 12.11 7.00 20.68
N THR A 92 11.95 5.86 20.02
CA THR A 92 12.60 4.59 20.37
C THR A 92 13.49 4.19 19.19
N ASP A 93 14.78 3.99 19.45
CA ASP A 93 15.76 3.47 18.49
C ASP A 93 16.02 1.99 18.75
N PHE A 94 16.08 1.19 17.68
CA PHE A 94 16.40 -0.23 17.73
C PHE A 94 17.81 -0.47 17.19
N ALA A 95 18.47 -1.54 17.65
CA ALA A 95 19.87 -1.83 17.31
C ALA A 95 20.13 -2.05 15.80
N ASP A 96 19.10 -2.39 15.01
CA ASP A 96 19.19 -2.51 13.56
C ASP A 96 19.12 -1.16 12.83
N GLY A 97 18.88 -0.06 13.56
CA GLY A 97 18.66 1.28 13.02
C GLY A 97 17.20 1.61 12.71
N THR A 98 16.26 0.70 13.00
CA THR A 98 14.82 1.01 12.97
C THR A 98 14.47 2.02 14.06
N PHE A 99 13.43 2.83 13.85
CA PHE A 99 12.90 3.72 14.87
C PHE A 99 11.39 3.94 14.78
N VAL A 100 10.81 4.38 15.90
CA VAL A 100 9.47 4.97 15.99
C VAL A 100 9.61 6.34 16.64
N GLU A 101 9.17 7.41 15.98
CA GLU A 101 9.35 8.80 16.42
C GLU A 101 8.04 9.59 16.33
N TYR A 102 7.81 10.45 17.33
CA TYR A 102 6.85 11.55 17.27
C TYR A 102 7.57 12.87 17.54
N ASP A 103 7.44 13.82 16.61
CA ASP A 103 7.95 15.19 16.68
C ASP A 103 6.79 16.15 16.93
N ARG A 104 6.71 16.71 18.14
CA ARG A 104 5.60 17.59 18.53
C ARG A 104 5.73 19.00 17.99
N LYS A 105 6.93 19.43 17.57
CA LYS A 105 7.14 20.76 16.98
C LYS A 105 6.59 20.80 15.57
N ASN A 106 6.77 19.71 14.82
CA ASN A 106 6.28 19.56 13.46
C ASN A 106 4.93 18.80 13.37
N ASN A 107 4.40 18.32 14.49
CA ASN A 107 3.21 17.46 14.56
C ASN A 107 3.32 16.22 13.65
N ALA A 108 4.49 15.58 13.64
CA ALA A 108 4.82 14.53 12.68
C ALA A 108 5.13 13.21 13.39
N MET A 109 4.65 12.10 12.82
CA MET A 109 5.01 10.74 13.24
C MET A 109 5.81 10.06 12.13
N ALA A 110 6.83 9.29 12.49
CA ALA A 110 7.62 8.51 11.55
C ALA A 110 7.98 7.13 12.12
N ILE A 111 7.88 6.11 11.25
CA ILE A 111 8.43 4.77 11.47
C ILE A 111 9.33 4.48 10.27
N GLY A 112 10.60 4.19 10.51
CA GLY A 112 11.58 4.07 9.43
C GLY A 112 12.90 3.43 9.86
N GLY A 113 13.93 3.59 9.02
CA GLY A 113 15.25 2.97 9.22
C GLY A 113 15.41 1.66 8.46
N ALA A 114 16.05 0.67 9.07
CA ALA A 114 16.32 -0.65 8.45
C ALA A 114 15.16 -1.65 8.54
N ILE A 115 13.96 -1.19 8.94
CA ILE A 115 12.78 -2.02 9.10
C ILE A 115 12.48 -2.82 7.83
N LYS A 116 12.39 -4.15 7.97
CA LYS A 116 12.19 -5.06 6.83
C LYS A 116 10.73 -5.32 6.50
N THR A 117 9.88 -5.42 7.52
CA THR A 117 8.47 -5.81 7.38
C THR A 117 7.61 -4.99 8.32
N MET A 118 6.48 -4.49 7.81
CA MET A 118 5.40 -3.90 8.59
C MET A 118 4.10 -4.60 8.19
N THR A 119 3.36 -5.10 9.19
CA THR A 119 2.07 -5.76 8.99
C THR A 119 1.02 -5.06 9.84
N ILE A 120 -0.11 -4.69 9.23
CA ILE A 120 -1.26 -4.11 9.91
C ILE A 120 -2.44 -5.06 9.69
N THR A 121 -2.95 -5.64 10.77
CA THR A 121 -4.08 -6.59 10.74
C THR A 121 -5.17 -6.11 11.68
N THR A 122 -6.40 -5.98 11.17
CA THR A 122 -7.59 -5.58 11.92
C THR A 122 -8.75 -6.53 11.63
N HIS A 123 -9.71 -6.64 12.56
CA HIS A 123 -10.94 -7.42 12.37
C HIS A 123 -12.08 -6.59 11.77
N SER A 124 -11.90 -5.27 11.75
CA SER A 124 -12.80 -4.30 11.14
C SER A 124 -11.95 -3.40 10.24
N ASP A 125 -12.18 -2.11 10.22
CA ASP A 125 -11.65 -1.25 9.18
C ASP A 125 -10.26 -0.70 9.46
N ILE A 126 -9.54 -0.44 8.38
CA ILE A 126 -8.38 0.45 8.34
C ILE A 126 -8.80 1.64 7.49
N THR A 127 -8.73 2.86 8.04
CA THR A 127 -9.02 4.10 7.32
C THR A 127 -7.75 4.93 7.19
N LEU A 128 -7.42 5.34 5.96
CA LEU A 128 -6.36 6.30 5.66
C LEU A 128 -6.99 7.57 5.08
N GLN A 129 -7.08 8.62 5.89
CA GLN A 129 -7.70 9.89 5.52
C GLN A 129 -6.71 11.04 5.66
N THR A 130 -6.71 11.94 4.68
CA THR A 130 -5.84 13.11 4.59
C THR A 130 -6.51 14.15 3.71
N ASP A 131 -6.24 15.43 3.95
CA ASP A 131 -6.81 16.53 3.17
C ASP A 131 -6.14 16.69 1.80
N THR A 132 -4.97 16.06 1.60
CA THR A 132 -4.16 16.26 0.40
C THR A 132 -4.03 14.98 -0.43
N GLN A 133 -3.19 14.03 0.00
CA GLN A 133 -2.91 12.82 -0.77
C GLN A 133 -2.44 11.64 0.08
N VAL A 134 -2.80 10.44 -0.38
CA VAL A 134 -2.14 9.18 0.00
C VAL A 134 -1.27 8.73 -1.17
N THR A 135 -0.06 8.26 -0.91
CA THR A 135 0.87 7.79 -1.95
C THR A 135 1.41 6.42 -1.61
N VAL A 136 1.33 5.48 -2.56
CA VAL A 136 1.85 4.11 -2.43
C VAL A 136 2.95 3.92 -3.47
N ILE A 137 4.18 3.68 -3.01
CA ILE A 137 5.36 3.46 -3.86
C ILE A 137 5.88 2.05 -3.61
N ALA A 138 5.82 1.19 -4.62
CA ALA A 138 6.39 -0.16 -4.59
C ALA A 138 7.22 -0.40 -5.86
N GLN A 139 8.46 -0.86 -5.69
CA GLN A 139 9.38 -1.05 -6.82
C GLN A 139 9.01 -2.25 -7.70
N ASN A 140 8.47 -3.31 -7.09
CA ASN A 140 8.14 -4.55 -7.79
C ASN A 140 6.63 -4.66 -8.08
N SER A 141 5.79 -4.61 -7.04
CA SER A 141 4.35 -4.74 -7.20
C SER A 141 3.57 -4.18 -6.01
N ALA A 142 2.33 -3.75 -6.27
CA ALA A 142 1.31 -3.51 -5.28
C ALA A 142 0.10 -4.39 -5.64
N THR A 143 -0.47 -5.09 -4.65
CA THR A 143 -1.58 -6.03 -4.89
C THR A 143 -2.76 -5.68 -4.00
N VAL A 144 -3.96 -5.62 -4.60
CA VAL A 144 -5.23 -5.51 -3.87
C VAL A 144 -5.97 -6.83 -4.01
N ARG A 145 -6.18 -7.54 -2.90
CA ARG A 145 -6.99 -8.77 -2.85
C ARG A 145 -8.20 -8.53 -1.98
N THR A 146 -9.36 -8.42 -2.60
CA THR A 146 -10.62 -8.10 -1.95
C THR A 146 -11.76 -8.76 -2.72
N LYS A 147 -12.91 -8.91 -2.07
CA LYS A 147 -14.16 -9.27 -2.74
C LYS A 147 -14.71 -8.13 -3.59
N THR A 148 -14.55 -6.88 -3.13
CA THR A 148 -15.04 -5.67 -3.80
C THR A 148 -13.99 -4.57 -3.72
N ALA A 149 -13.68 -3.95 -4.86
CA ALA A 149 -12.80 -2.79 -4.96
C ALA A 149 -13.57 -1.65 -5.65
N THR A 150 -13.48 -0.44 -5.11
CA THR A 150 -14.17 0.75 -5.64
C THR A 150 -13.17 1.89 -5.75
N ILE A 151 -13.18 2.58 -6.89
CA ILE A 151 -12.45 3.83 -7.11
C ILE A 151 -13.50 4.91 -7.31
N ASN A 152 -13.66 5.80 -6.33
CA ASN A 152 -14.58 6.93 -6.40
C ASN A 152 -13.77 8.23 -6.51
N ALA A 153 -13.44 8.63 -7.74
CA ALA A 153 -12.69 9.84 -8.04
C ALA A 153 -13.59 10.84 -8.79
N SER A 154 -13.72 12.07 -8.27
CA SER A 154 -14.64 13.07 -8.81
C SER A 154 -14.12 13.78 -10.08
N ASP A 155 -12.81 13.82 -10.27
CA ASP A 155 -12.17 14.46 -11.42
C ASP A 155 -11.71 13.42 -12.45
N SER A 156 -10.71 12.59 -12.10
CA SER A 156 -10.20 11.56 -13.01
C SER A 156 -9.59 10.34 -12.30
N ALA A 157 -9.56 9.22 -13.01
CA ALA A 157 -8.78 8.04 -12.66
C ALA A 157 -7.89 7.67 -13.85
N THR A 158 -6.58 7.51 -13.62
CA THR A 158 -5.61 7.24 -14.69
C THR A 158 -4.88 5.93 -14.44
N VAL A 159 -4.81 5.06 -15.45
CA VAL A 159 -4.01 3.83 -15.43
C VAL A 159 -2.87 3.96 -16.44
N LYS A 160 -1.63 4.08 -15.94
CA LYS A 160 -0.41 4.12 -16.77
C LYS A 160 0.33 2.80 -16.64
N THR A 161 0.25 1.96 -17.67
CA THR A 161 0.88 0.64 -17.70
C THR A 161 1.26 0.30 -19.15
N GLN A 162 2.18 -0.64 -19.32
CA GLN A 162 2.47 -1.22 -20.64
C GLN A 162 1.34 -2.14 -21.11
N LYS A 163 0.65 -2.82 -20.18
CA LYS A 163 -0.49 -3.69 -20.44
C LYS A 163 -1.51 -3.59 -19.30
N ALA A 164 -2.77 -3.32 -19.66
CA ALA A 164 -3.92 -3.45 -18.76
C ALA A 164 -4.76 -4.63 -19.23
N THR A 165 -5.11 -5.53 -18.31
CA THR A 165 -6.00 -6.67 -18.57
C THR A 165 -7.21 -6.55 -17.65
N ILE A 166 -8.40 -6.69 -18.21
CA ILE A 166 -9.65 -6.87 -17.46
C ILE A 166 -10.11 -8.28 -17.76
N ASP A 167 -9.98 -9.17 -16.78
CA ASP A 167 -10.46 -10.55 -16.85
C ASP A 167 -11.72 -10.65 -15.98
N SER A 168 -12.85 -10.36 -16.60
CA SER A 168 -14.16 -10.39 -15.96
C SER A 168 -15.19 -11.00 -16.90
N PRO A 169 -16.22 -11.70 -16.36
CA PRO A 169 -17.32 -12.19 -17.19
C PRO A 169 -18.07 -11.07 -17.93
N GLU A 170 -18.11 -9.87 -17.35
CA GLU A 170 -18.75 -8.70 -17.94
C GLU A 170 -17.92 -7.44 -17.62
N THR A 171 -17.84 -6.54 -18.60
CA THR A 171 -17.27 -5.19 -18.44
C THR A 171 -18.27 -4.17 -18.95
N GLU A 172 -18.63 -3.20 -18.11
CA GLU A 172 -19.56 -2.13 -18.45
C GLU A 172 -18.82 -0.78 -18.53
N ILE A 173 -19.06 -0.04 -19.61
CA ILE A 173 -18.61 1.34 -19.79
C ILE A 173 -19.86 2.18 -20.08
N THR A 174 -20.34 2.91 -19.07
CA THR A 174 -21.57 3.72 -19.17
C THR A 174 -21.34 5.05 -19.90
N GLY A 175 -20.09 5.53 -19.91
CA GLY A 175 -19.68 6.72 -20.65
C GLY A 175 -19.15 6.42 -22.05
N ASN A 176 -18.65 7.46 -22.72
CA ASN A 176 -18.01 7.30 -24.02
C ASN A 176 -16.65 6.59 -23.89
N ALA A 177 -16.37 5.63 -24.77
CA ALA A 177 -15.06 4.97 -24.87
C ALA A 177 -14.31 5.49 -26.11
N THR A 178 -13.05 5.91 -25.94
CA THR A 178 -12.17 6.31 -27.04
C THR A 178 -10.96 5.38 -27.11
N ILE A 179 -10.73 4.78 -28.27
CA ILE A 179 -9.57 3.92 -28.54
C ILE A 179 -8.73 4.58 -29.64
N LYS A 180 -7.55 5.07 -29.28
CA LYS A 180 -6.64 5.78 -30.21
C LYS A 180 -5.84 4.86 -31.13
N LYS A 181 -5.83 3.57 -30.82
CA LYS A 181 -5.16 2.51 -31.59
C LYS A 181 -6.23 1.54 -32.10
N ASN A 182 -5.84 0.32 -32.43
CA ASN A 182 -6.77 -0.67 -32.96
C ASN A 182 -7.66 -1.22 -31.84
N LEU A 183 -8.93 -1.45 -32.16
CA LEU A 183 -9.83 -2.30 -31.40
C LEU A 183 -9.90 -3.65 -32.10
N LEU A 184 -9.54 -4.73 -31.40
CA LEU A 184 -9.76 -6.11 -31.84
C LEU A 184 -10.90 -6.69 -31.01
N VAL A 185 -11.90 -7.28 -31.68
CA VAL A 185 -13.02 -7.96 -31.04
C VAL A 185 -13.13 -9.33 -31.67
N GLU A 186 -12.99 -10.38 -30.85
CA GLU A 186 -13.12 -11.78 -31.31
C GLU A 186 -14.60 -12.20 -31.45
N GLY A 187 -15.47 -11.58 -30.65
CA GLY A 187 -16.92 -11.73 -30.76
C GLY A 187 -17.55 -10.75 -31.75
N SER A 188 -18.87 -10.54 -31.60
CA SER A 188 -19.62 -9.58 -32.43
C SER A 188 -19.65 -8.18 -31.81
N ILE A 189 -19.77 -7.17 -32.66
CA ILE A 189 -20.05 -5.78 -32.25
C ILE A 189 -21.52 -5.49 -32.55
N THR A 190 -22.26 -5.01 -31.54
CA THR A 190 -23.68 -4.63 -31.68
C THR A 190 -23.86 -3.15 -31.38
N GLY A 191 -24.18 -2.34 -32.39
CA GLY A 191 -24.49 -0.91 -32.25
C GLY A 191 -25.99 -0.65 -32.32
N LYS A 192 -26.68 -0.58 -31.17
CA LYS A 192 -28.14 -0.31 -31.13
C LYS A 192 -28.51 1.08 -31.68
N GLY A 193 -27.61 2.07 -31.52
CA GLY A 193 -27.73 3.41 -32.11
C GLY A 193 -27.17 3.54 -33.53
N GLY A 194 -26.83 2.41 -34.17
CA GLY A 194 -26.09 2.37 -35.44
C GLY A 194 -24.58 2.28 -35.26
N MET A 195 -23.89 2.15 -36.38
CA MET A 195 -22.42 2.09 -36.45
C MET A 195 -21.95 3.00 -37.58
N SER A 196 -21.15 4.01 -37.25
CA SER A 196 -20.45 4.83 -38.23
C SER A 196 -19.02 4.34 -38.36
N ILE A 197 -18.61 3.94 -39.56
CA ILE A 197 -17.26 3.45 -39.86
C ILE A 197 -16.69 4.29 -41.00
N SER A 198 -15.55 4.91 -40.76
CA SER A 198 -14.83 5.72 -41.74
C SER A 198 -13.38 5.27 -41.81
N GLY A 199 -12.85 5.16 -43.03
CA GLY A 199 -11.42 4.97 -43.24
C GLY A 199 -10.64 6.26 -42.96
N GLY A 200 -9.32 6.14 -42.85
CA GLY A 200 -8.43 7.29 -42.97
C GLY A 200 -8.50 7.92 -44.37
N ALA A 201 -7.76 9.01 -44.59
CA ALA A 201 -7.73 9.67 -45.90
C ALA A 201 -7.37 8.67 -47.03
N GLY A 202 -8.32 8.40 -47.92
CA GLY A 202 -8.17 7.47 -49.04
C GLY A 202 -8.19 5.97 -48.69
N GLY A 203 -8.46 5.61 -47.43
CA GLY A 203 -8.47 4.22 -46.97
C GLY A 203 -9.84 3.56 -47.04
N THR A 204 -9.86 2.23 -47.20
CA THR A 204 -11.06 1.41 -47.05
C THR A 204 -11.62 1.57 -45.64
N ALA A 205 -12.89 1.98 -45.52
CA ALA A 205 -13.54 2.15 -44.23
C ALA A 205 -13.83 0.80 -43.54
N ALA A 206 -14.33 -0.17 -44.30
CA ALA A 206 -14.59 -1.52 -43.84
C ALA A 206 -14.39 -2.52 -44.99
N THR A 207 -13.79 -3.67 -44.69
CA THR A 207 -13.76 -4.83 -45.59
C THR A 207 -14.61 -5.92 -44.95
N ILE A 208 -15.56 -6.47 -45.71
CA ILE A 208 -16.47 -7.52 -45.25
C ILE A 208 -16.13 -8.79 -46.01
N THR A 209 -15.63 -9.79 -45.30
CA THR A 209 -15.46 -11.14 -45.83
C THR A 209 -16.67 -11.96 -45.41
N GLY A 210 -17.49 -12.35 -46.38
CA GLY A 210 -18.78 -13.01 -46.15
C GLY A 210 -19.94 -12.16 -46.66
N SER A 211 -21.15 -12.46 -46.18
CA SER A 211 -22.37 -11.77 -46.63
C SER A 211 -22.64 -10.52 -45.80
N LEU A 212 -23.08 -9.45 -46.47
CA LEU A 212 -23.73 -8.31 -45.84
C LEU A 212 -25.24 -8.41 -46.07
N THR A 213 -26.00 -8.52 -44.98
CA THR A 213 -27.46 -8.48 -45.02
C THR A 213 -27.94 -7.15 -44.47
N ALA A 214 -28.75 -6.44 -45.25
CA ALA A 214 -29.42 -5.22 -44.82
C ALA A 214 -30.92 -5.33 -45.09
N THR A 215 -31.72 -4.90 -44.12
CA THR A 215 -33.18 -4.81 -44.28
C THR A 215 -33.58 -3.52 -45.00
N GLY A 216 -32.81 -2.45 -44.77
CA GLY A 216 -32.88 -1.18 -45.50
C GLY A 216 -32.26 -1.22 -46.89
N ASP A 217 -32.15 -0.04 -47.51
CA ASP A 217 -31.36 0.12 -48.74
C ASP A 217 -29.88 0.23 -48.41
N ILE A 218 -29.02 -0.17 -49.36
CA ILE A 218 -27.57 0.06 -49.30
C ILE A 218 -27.25 1.08 -50.38
N SER A 219 -26.63 2.20 -50.01
CA SER A 219 -26.20 3.21 -50.97
C SER A 219 -24.68 3.31 -51.03
N ALA A 220 -24.13 3.35 -52.24
CA ALA A 220 -22.71 3.56 -52.51
C ALA A 220 -22.53 4.75 -53.45
N GLY A 221 -21.89 5.82 -52.96
CA GLY A 221 -21.69 7.05 -53.75
C GLY A 221 -23.00 7.71 -54.23
N GLY A 222 -24.10 7.54 -53.47
CA GLY A 222 -25.43 8.01 -53.85
C GLY A 222 -26.24 7.04 -54.72
N THR A 223 -25.62 5.97 -55.24
CA THR A 223 -26.31 4.92 -55.99
C THR A 223 -26.97 3.94 -55.03
N SER A 224 -28.28 3.72 -55.20
CA SER A 224 -29.08 2.81 -54.37
C SER A 224 -29.00 1.37 -54.88
N LEU A 225 -28.81 0.39 -54.01
CA LEU A 225 -28.85 -1.02 -54.37
C LEU A 225 -30.26 -1.43 -54.79
N LYS A 226 -31.30 -0.97 -54.09
CA LYS A 226 -32.70 -1.32 -54.37
C LYS A 226 -33.31 -0.57 -55.56
N ARG A 227 -32.79 0.61 -55.93
CA ARG A 227 -33.45 1.54 -56.86
C ARG A 227 -32.61 1.95 -58.07
N HIS A 228 -31.37 1.47 -58.21
CA HIS A 228 -30.57 1.83 -59.40
C HIS A 228 -31.17 1.25 -60.68
N GLU A 229 -31.03 1.98 -61.79
CA GLU A 229 -31.43 1.52 -63.12
C GLU A 229 -30.26 1.68 -64.08
N HIS A 230 -30.16 0.81 -65.09
CA HIS A 230 -29.20 0.98 -66.17
C HIS A 230 -29.89 1.70 -67.35
N PRO A 231 -29.39 2.87 -67.79
CA PRO A 231 -30.08 3.70 -68.79
C PRO A 231 -30.04 3.16 -70.22
N LYS A 232 -29.26 2.11 -70.50
CA LYS A 232 -29.12 1.48 -71.83
C LYS A 232 -29.35 -0.03 -71.76
N GLY A 233 -30.55 -0.44 -71.37
CA GLY A 233 -30.98 -1.83 -71.36
C GLY A 233 -31.28 -2.40 -72.75
N HIS A 234 -32.07 -3.47 -72.81
CA HIS A 234 -32.47 -4.10 -74.07
C HIS A 234 -33.21 -3.09 -74.96
N ASN A 235 -32.77 -2.97 -76.22
CA ASN A 235 -33.28 -2.01 -77.21
C ASN A 235 -33.15 -0.52 -76.82
N GLY A 236 -32.26 -0.17 -75.88
CA GLY A 236 -31.96 1.22 -75.51
C GLY A 236 -32.90 1.85 -74.47
N ALA A 237 -33.88 1.11 -73.96
CA ALA A 237 -34.73 1.54 -72.86
C ALA A 237 -34.06 1.28 -71.49
N PRO A 238 -34.39 2.04 -70.43
CA PRO A 238 -33.93 1.76 -69.07
C PRO A 238 -34.33 0.35 -68.61
N THR A 239 -33.49 -0.29 -67.77
CA THR A 239 -33.76 -1.65 -67.28
C THR A 239 -34.88 -1.74 -66.24
N GLY A 240 -35.36 -0.62 -65.70
CA GLY A 240 -36.12 -0.60 -64.45
C GLY A 240 -35.25 -1.00 -63.24
N PRO A 241 -35.78 -0.89 -62.01
CA PRO A 241 -35.07 -1.25 -60.78
C PRO A 241 -34.93 -2.78 -60.66
N PRO A 242 -33.96 -3.29 -59.85
CA PRO A 242 -33.83 -4.71 -59.60
C PRO A 242 -35.14 -5.31 -59.06
N SER A 243 -35.58 -6.42 -59.64
CA SER A 243 -36.74 -7.15 -59.14
C SER A 243 -36.39 -7.85 -57.82
N SER A 244 -37.24 -7.65 -56.81
CA SER A 244 -37.17 -8.34 -55.53
C SER A 244 -37.42 -9.84 -55.66
#